data_AF-A0A7Y3KJ91-F1
#
_entry.id   AF-A0A7Y3KJ91-F1
#
_cell.length_a   1.000
_cell.length_b   1.000
_cell.length_c   1.000
_cell.angle_alpha   90.00
_cell.angle_beta   90.00
_cell.angle_gamma   90.00
#
_symmetry.space_group_name_H-M   'P 1'
#
loop_
_entity.id
_entity.type
_entity.pdbx_description
1 polymer ?
#
loop_
_entity_poly.entity_id
_entity_poly.type
_entity_poly.pdbx_seq_one_letter_code
_entity_poly.pdbx_strand_id
1 'polypeptide(L)'
;MNQNRTDIISLPKYLFSQGIWGFILFCAVTGAGAQTVKNGYNKFYYPNGKVSSEGTIRDGKPDGYWKNYYDDGMLKSEGNRKNFQLDSLWKFYTGKGMMYLSFYYVNGKKTGPKTTYAPNPKDSSQGVIASTENFRNDTLQGEARYYQGGKLYQIVTYKDGLREGKSFQFAPDSTITCIIEYKGGFIKHLRKVNQRNPQGHKEGLWQGFYPDGMVKWECTYIDGKMEGYYKTYSDDGSLTSIKKYINNVVQNDAPELAKLEVKTQYFNNGQVQETGPYKNGKPFGAHRIFDSTGKELKAQIYDSGRVVAEGILDESNMQEGYWKDYHSNGTLSSEGNYVHGTKVGEWKFYYPDGSKFETGKYDGRGRPIGKWMWYHSNGKLLRQSSFHNGLQDGDFIEYNDSGNVITQGGYIDGLKEGKWIYINGNFESVGKYVDDMKDSIWKAYYRDTRKLRFVGDYNQGRPDGKHIWYYPTGRKELEGQYSMGLREDKWKYYDKDDGTIWLTITYRDDEEIRYDRTKLEP
;
A
#
# COMPACT_ATOMS: atom_id res chain seq x y z
N MET A 1 -18.77 28.61 16.67
CA MET A 1 -18.31 27.50 17.52
C MET A 1 -18.54 26.21 16.75
N ASN A 2 -17.48 25.70 16.10
CA ASN A 2 -16.82 24.43 16.44
C ASN A 2 -17.68 23.20 16.09
N GLN A 3 -17.27 22.21 15.29
CA GLN A 3 -15.97 21.87 14.69
C GLN A 3 -16.26 20.94 13.49
N ASN A 4 -15.54 21.16 12.39
CA ASN A 4 -15.48 20.25 11.25
C ASN A 4 -14.70 18.98 11.64
N ARG A 5 -15.36 17.82 11.63
CA ARG A 5 -14.68 16.51 11.60
C ARG A 5 -14.20 16.25 10.17
N THR A 6 -12.89 16.09 10.02
CA THR A 6 -12.27 15.66 8.77
C THR A 6 -12.18 14.14 8.80
N ASP A 7 -13.13 13.46 8.16
CA ASP A 7 -13.09 12.01 7.98
C ASP A 7 -12.03 11.67 6.91
N ILE A 8 -10.85 11.23 7.37
CA ILE A 8 -9.84 10.63 6.51
C ILE A 8 -10.23 9.17 6.32
N ILE A 9 -10.77 8.87 5.15
CA ILE A 9 -11.10 7.52 4.69
C ILE A 9 -9.79 6.72 4.56
N SER A 10 -9.57 5.79 5.49
CA SER A 10 -8.52 4.77 5.39
C SER A 10 -8.95 3.64 4.46
N LEU A 11 -8.17 3.34 3.43
CA LEU A 11 -8.33 2.16 2.57
C LEU A 11 -7.03 1.33 2.51
N PRO A 12 -7.14 0.01 2.29
CA PRO A 12 -6.21 -1.00 2.81
C PRO A 12 -4.93 -1.11 1.97
N LYS A 13 -3.81 -1.39 2.65
CA LYS A 13 -2.52 -1.69 2.02
C LYS A 13 -2.18 -3.16 2.28
N TYR A 14 -2.12 -3.93 1.21
CA TYR A 14 -1.42 -5.22 1.10
C TYR A 14 -0.28 -5.01 0.08
N LEU A 15 0.85 -5.72 0.16
CA LEU A 15 1.49 -6.45 -0.97
C LEU A 15 2.93 -6.96 -0.73
N PHE A 16 3.13 -8.31 -0.83
CA PHE A 16 4.18 -9.22 -1.49
C PHE A 16 5.73 -9.13 -1.30
N SER A 17 6.60 -10.16 -1.11
CA SER A 17 6.65 -11.61 -0.72
C SER A 17 8.13 -12.03 -0.56
N GLN A 18 8.43 -13.19 0.07
CA GLN A 18 9.44 -14.21 -0.31
C GLN A 18 9.99 -14.97 0.93
N GLY A 19 9.45 -16.16 1.20
CA GLY A 19 10.01 -17.16 2.12
C GLY A 19 9.52 -18.55 1.76
N ILE A 20 10.41 -19.39 1.23
CA ILE A 20 10.10 -20.74 0.72
C ILE A 20 9.90 -21.72 1.89
N TRP A 21 8.99 -22.68 1.66
CA TRP A 21 8.55 -23.83 2.49
C TRP A 21 7.33 -23.58 3.39
N GLY A 22 6.15 -23.99 2.90
CA GLY A 22 4.92 -24.02 3.71
C GLY A 22 3.71 -24.57 2.98
N PHE A 23 3.72 -25.88 2.73
CA PHE A 23 2.59 -26.79 2.47
C PHE A 23 1.22 -26.18 2.15
N ILE A 24 0.77 -26.34 0.89
CA ILE A 24 -0.64 -26.60 0.65
C ILE A 24 -0.94 -27.92 1.35
N LEU A 25 -1.74 -27.82 2.42
CA LEU A 25 -2.14 -28.87 3.35
C LEU A 25 -2.13 -30.27 2.73
N PHE A 26 -1.16 -31.09 3.14
CA PHE A 26 -1.26 -32.54 3.01
C PHE A 26 -2.08 -32.98 4.23
N CYS A 27 -3.26 -33.57 4.02
CA CYS A 27 -3.75 -34.54 5.00
C CYS A 27 -2.78 -35.71 4.95
N ALA A 28 -1.71 -35.66 5.75
CA ALA A 28 -1.03 -36.88 6.13
C ALA A 28 -2.06 -37.69 6.91
N VAL A 29 -2.57 -38.76 6.31
CA VAL A 29 -3.26 -39.82 7.03
C VAL A 29 -2.20 -40.47 7.93
N THR A 30 -1.93 -39.84 9.08
CA THR A 30 -1.28 -40.50 10.20
C THR A 30 -2.40 -41.13 11.03
N GLY A 31 -2.89 -42.25 10.53
CA GLY A 31 -3.86 -43.12 11.18
C GLY A 31 -3.71 -44.50 10.56
N ALA A 32 -3.58 -45.53 11.40
CA ALA A 32 -3.27 -46.90 11.00
C ALA A 32 -4.15 -47.37 9.82
N GLY A 33 -3.52 -47.51 8.64
CA GLY A 33 -4.18 -47.80 7.37
C GLY A 33 -3.66 -46.94 6.22
N ALA A 34 -2.34 -46.90 6.00
CA ALA A 34 -1.76 -46.16 4.88
C ALA A 34 -2.14 -46.86 3.56
N GLN A 35 -3.15 -46.35 2.88
CA GLN A 35 -3.46 -46.71 1.50
C GLN A 35 -2.23 -46.30 0.65
N THR A 36 -1.51 -47.27 0.09
CA THR A 36 -0.40 -47.00 -0.85
C THR A 36 -0.94 -46.19 -2.03
N VAL A 37 -0.59 -44.90 -2.08
CA VAL A 37 -0.99 -43.99 -3.14
C VAL A 37 -0.24 -44.38 -4.41
N LYS A 38 -0.97 -44.79 -5.45
CA LYS A 38 -0.37 -45.26 -6.71
C LYS A 38 0.01 -44.08 -7.59
N ASN A 39 1.06 -44.23 -8.41
CA ASN A 39 1.33 -43.27 -9.48
C ASN A 39 0.17 -43.26 -10.50
N GLY A 40 -0.08 -42.11 -11.11
CA GLY A 40 -1.21 -41.88 -12.02
C GLY A 40 -2.35 -41.13 -11.36
N TYR A 41 -3.54 -41.22 -11.95
CA TYR A 41 -4.70 -40.47 -11.49
C TYR A 41 -5.32 -41.10 -10.24
N ASN A 42 -5.52 -40.28 -9.20
CA ASN A 42 -6.08 -40.70 -7.92
C ASN A 42 -7.24 -39.79 -7.49
N LYS A 43 -8.13 -40.35 -6.66
CA LYS A 43 -9.21 -39.64 -5.97
C LYS A 43 -9.11 -39.89 -4.48
N PHE A 44 -9.31 -38.84 -3.71
CA PHE A 44 -9.39 -38.87 -2.25
C PHE A 44 -10.79 -38.43 -1.85
N TYR A 45 -11.24 -38.85 -0.67
CA TYR A 45 -12.63 -38.69 -0.25
C TYR A 45 -12.72 -38.13 1.16
N TYR A 46 -13.72 -37.29 1.39
CA TYR A 46 -14.15 -36.87 2.70
C TYR A 46 -14.81 -38.02 3.47
N PRO A 47 -14.96 -37.91 4.80
CA PRO A 47 -15.68 -38.90 5.61
C PRO A 47 -17.14 -39.12 5.15
N ASN A 48 -17.74 -38.13 4.51
CA ASN A 48 -19.09 -38.20 3.95
C ASN A 48 -19.17 -38.92 2.59
N GLY A 49 -18.05 -39.45 2.08
CA GLY A 49 -17.97 -40.20 0.82
C GLY A 49 -17.84 -39.35 -0.45
N LYS A 50 -17.90 -38.01 -0.36
CA LYS A 50 -17.67 -37.12 -1.51
C LYS A 50 -16.18 -36.94 -1.79
N VAL A 51 -15.81 -36.70 -3.05
CA VAL A 51 -14.40 -36.48 -3.44
C VAL A 51 -13.87 -35.23 -2.76
N SER A 52 -12.72 -35.33 -2.08
CA SER A 52 -12.02 -34.20 -1.47
C SER A 52 -10.97 -33.58 -2.40
N SER A 53 -10.31 -34.44 -3.19
CA SER A 53 -9.33 -34.02 -4.18
C SER A 53 -9.12 -35.11 -5.22
N GLU A 54 -8.76 -34.72 -6.42
CA GLU A 54 -8.39 -35.65 -7.48
C GLU A 54 -7.31 -35.06 -8.39
N GLY A 55 -6.50 -35.92 -8.98
CA GLY A 55 -5.44 -35.49 -9.88
C GLY A 55 -4.35 -36.52 -10.08
N THR A 56 -3.32 -36.13 -10.81
CA THR A 56 -2.20 -37.01 -11.13
C THR A 56 -1.16 -37.00 -10.01
N ILE A 57 -0.66 -38.19 -9.65
CA ILE A 57 0.37 -38.40 -8.63
C ILE A 57 1.59 -39.05 -9.27
N ARG A 58 2.76 -38.55 -8.89
CA ARG A 58 4.07 -39.16 -9.14
C ARG A 58 4.83 -39.19 -7.82
N ASP A 59 5.41 -40.33 -7.48
CA ASP A 59 6.22 -40.54 -6.27
C ASP A 59 5.50 -40.13 -4.97
N GLY A 60 4.21 -40.47 -4.88
CA GLY A 60 3.36 -40.15 -3.74
C GLY A 60 2.97 -38.67 -3.61
N LYS A 61 3.34 -37.82 -4.59
CA LYS A 61 3.06 -36.37 -4.59
C LYS A 61 2.21 -35.96 -5.79
N PRO A 62 1.34 -34.95 -5.64
CA PRO A 62 0.64 -34.32 -6.76
C PRO A 62 1.62 -33.80 -7.82
N ASP A 63 1.46 -34.24 -9.07
CA ASP A 63 2.26 -33.80 -10.22
C ASP A 63 1.45 -33.95 -11.51
N GLY A 64 1.14 -32.85 -12.18
CA GLY A 64 0.11 -32.73 -13.20
C GLY A 64 -1.13 -31.98 -12.70
N TYR A 65 -2.22 -32.08 -13.45
CA TYR A 65 -3.44 -31.34 -13.15
C TYR A 65 -4.11 -31.88 -11.87
N TRP A 66 -4.55 -30.95 -11.03
CA TRP A 66 -5.06 -31.24 -9.69
C TRP A 66 -6.30 -30.41 -9.40
N LYS A 67 -7.29 -31.05 -8.78
CA LYS A 67 -8.53 -30.44 -8.30
C LYS A 67 -8.73 -30.73 -6.83
N ASN A 68 -9.22 -29.73 -6.10
CA ASN A 68 -9.70 -29.88 -4.74
C ASN A 68 -11.16 -29.47 -4.70
N TYR A 69 -11.93 -30.11 -3.83
CA TYR A 69 -13.36 -29.87 -3.67
C TYR A 69 -13.67 -29.42 -2.24
N TYR A 70 -14.87 -28.90 -2.04
CA TYR A 70 -15.51 -28.74 -0.75
C TYR A 70 -16.17 -30.06 -0.32
N ASP A 71 -16.52 -30.17 0.95
CA ASP A 71 -17.19 -31.37 1.50
C ASP A 71 -18.59 -31.57 0.92
N ASP A 72 -19.19 -30.54 0.34
CA ASP A 72 -20.41 -30.62 -0.44
C ASP A 72 -20.20 -31.10 -1.90
N GLY A 73 -18.94 -31.24 -2.35
CA GLY A 73 -18.56 -31.70 -3.69
C GLY A 73 -18.35 -30.58 -4.71
N MET A 74 -18.52 -29.31 -4.33
CA MET A 74 -18.26 -28.17 -5.22
C MET A 74 -16.76 -27.97 -5.42
N LEU A 75 -16.35 -27.50 -6.60
CA LEU A 75 -14.93 -27.27 -6.90
C LEU A 75 -14.40 -26.15 -6.00
N LYS A 76 -13.28 -26.38 -5.33
CA LYS A 76 -12.61 -25.42 -4.42
C LYS A 76 -11.41 -24.77 -5.08
N SER A 77 -10.61 -25.56 -5.78
CA SER A 77 -9.49 -25.05 -6.57
C SER A 77 -9.09 -26.04 -7.66
N GLU A 78 -8.50 -25.53 -8.72
CA GLU A 78 -7.88 -26.34 -9.76
C GLU A 78 -6.63 -25.67 -10.31
N GLY A 79 -5.67 -26.47 -10.78
CA GLY A 79 -4.47 -25.98 -11.43
C GLY A 79 -3.47 -27.08 -11.72
N ASN A 80 -2.33 -26.71 -12.32
CA ASN A 80 -1.31 -27.67 -12.73
C ASN A 80 -0.13 -27.73 -11.76
N ARG A 81 0.54 -28.88 -11.76
CA ARG A 81 1.86 -29.06 -11.18
C ARG A 81 2.83 -29.60 -12.22
N LYS A 82 4.07 -29.12 -12.15
CA LYS A 82 5.17 -29.65 -12.94
C LYS A 82 6.37 -29.83 -12.03
N ASN A 83 6.89 -31.06 -11.96
CA ASN A 83 7.97 -31.43 -11.05
C ASN A 83 7.61 -31.11 -9.59
N PHE A 84 6.38 -31.44 -9.20
CA PHE A 84 5.83 -31.22 -7.85
C PHE A 84 5.65 -29.75 -7.45
N GLN A 85 5.95 -28.80 -8.34
CA GLN A 85 5.80 -27.37 -8.11
C GLN A 85 4.53 -26.82 -8.76
N LEU A 86 3.96 -25.76 -8.19
CA LEU A 86 2.85 -25.00 -8.79
C LEU A 86 3.26 -24.51 -10.19
N ASP A 87 2.37 -24.70 -11.17
CA ASP A 87 2.61 -24.32 -12.54
C ASP A 87 1.32 -23.89 -13.22
N SER A 88 1.44 -23.00 -14.21
CA SER A 88 0.35 -22.47 -15.02
C SER A 88 -0.74 -21.76 -14.19
N LEU A 89 -1.94 -21.62 -14.76
CA LEU A 89 -3.07 -20.96 -14.12
C LEU A 89 -3.65 -21.82 -12.99
N TRP A 90 -3.73 -21.24 -11.81
CA TRP A 90 -4.46 -21.74 -10.66
C TRP A 90 -5.73 -20.90 -10.46
N LYS A 91 -6.85 -21.57 -10.24
CA LYS A 91 -8.16 -20.95 -10.00
C LYS A 91 -8.73 -21.43 -8.68
N PHE A 92 -9.45 -20.53 -8.02
CA PHE A 92 -10.05 -20.78 -6.71
C PHE A 92 -11.49 -20.30 -6.72
N TYR A 93 -12.37 -21.12 -6.15
CA TYR A 93 -13.81 -20.98 -6.24
C TYR A 93 -14.42 -20.98 -4.85
N THR A 94 -15.57 -20.32 -4.68
CA THR A 94 -16.39 -20.39 -3.46
C THR A 94 -17.17 -21.70 -3.40
N GLY A 95 -17.81 -21.99 -2.26
CA GLY A 95 -18.74 -23.14 -2.14
C GLY A 95 -19.92 -23.06 -3.11
N LYS A 96 -20.32 -21.86 -3.54
CA LYS A 96 -21.32 -21.61 -4.61
C LYS A 96 -20.76 -21.74 -6.04
N GLY A 97 -19.48 -22.05 -6.23
CA GLY A 97 -18.84 -22.19 -7.55
C GLY A 97 -18.38 -20.90 -8.21
N MET A 98 -18.47 -19.75 -7.53
CA MET A 98 -17.97 -18.48 -8.04
C MET A 98 -16.43 -18.45 -7.98
N MET A 99 -15.75 -18.27 -9.11
CA MET A 99 -14.31 -18.05 -9.11
C MET A 99 -13.99 -16.70 -8.46
N TYR A 100 -13.29 -16.72 -7.32
CA TYR A 100 -12.96 -15.50 -6.57
C TYR A 100 -11.50 -15.08 -6.73
N LEU A 101 -10.64 -15.96 -7.25
CA LEU A 101 -9.21 -15.71 -7.34
C LEU A 101 -8.57 -16.59 -8.41
N SER A 102 -7.61 -16.01 -9.13
CA SER A 102 -6.74 -16.77 -10.03
C SER A 102 -5.32 -16.20 -10.05
N PHE A 103 -4.33 -17.07 -10.27
CA PHE A 103 -2.91 -16.70 -10.39
C PHE A 103 -2.23 -17.58 -11.43
N TYR A 104 -1.17 -17.05 -12.04
CA TYR A 104 -0.25 -17.85 -12.83
C TYR A 104 1.00 -18.18 -12.03
N TYR A 105 1.48 -19.42 -12.15
CA TYR A 105 2.73 -19.90 -11.57
C TYR A 105 3.69 -20.41 -12.66
N VAL A 106 4.98 -20.22 -12.45
CA VAL A 106 6.05 -20.86 -13.23
C VAL A 106 7.10 -21.33 -12.23
N ASN A 107 7.42 -22.64 -12.23
CA ASN A 107 8.38 -23.25 -11.29
C ASN A 107 8.10 -22.92 -9.82
N GLY A 108 6.83 -22.99 -9.41
CA GLY A 108 6.42 -22.69 -8.04
C GLY A 108 6.25 -21.21 -7.71
N LYS A 109 6.62 -20.29 -8.61
CA LYS A 109 6.60 -18.85 -8.36
C LYS A 109 5.49 -18.13 -9.15
N LYS A 110 4.75 -17.25 -8.48
CA LYS A 110 3.73 -16.38 -9.09
C LYS A 110 4.38 -15.54 -10.19
N THR A 111 3.84 -15.63 -11.40
CA THR A 111 4.35 -14.93 -12.57
C THR A 111 3.17 -14.60 -13.48
N GLY A 112 3.02 -13.33 -13.88
CA GLY A 112 1.86 -12.87 -14.64
C GLY A 112 0.71 -12.37 -13.74
N PRO A 113 -0.52 -12.29 -14.26
CA PRO A 113 -1.62 -11.65 -13.57
C PRO A 113 -2.18 -12.54 -12.44
N LYS A 114 -2.36 -11.93 -11.28
CA LYS A 114 -3.29 -12.33 -10.24
C LYS A 114 -4.59 -11.55 -10.45
N THR A 115 -5.71 -12.25 -10.54
CA THR A 115 -7.02 -11.61 -10.64
C THR A 115 -7.87 -11.98 -9.45
N THR A 116 -8.37 -10.97 -8.74
CA THR A 116 -9.36 -11.13 -7.66
C THR A 116 -10.73 -10.77 -8.18
N TYR A 117 -11.74 -11.56 -7.84
CA TYR A 117 -13.13 -11.33 -8.21
C TYR A 117 -13.96 -11.10 -6.94
N ALA A 118 -14.93 -10.20 -7.04
CA ALA A 118 -15.97 -9.97 -6.04
C ALA A 118 -17.31 -10.49 -6.55
N PRO A 119 -18.26 -10.87 -5.68
CA PRO A 119 -19.60 -11.27 -6.09
C PRO A 119 -20.29 -10.19 -6.91
N ASN A 120 -20.93 -10.59 -8.01
CA ASN A 120 -21.77 -9.70 -8.79
C ASN A 120 -23.05 -9.39 -7.97
N PRO A 121 -23.38 -8.11 -7.73
CA PRO A 121 -24.57 -7.74 -6.96
C PRO A 121 -25.89 -8.23 -7.56
N LYS A 122 -25.93 -8.55 -8.86
CA LYS A 122 -27.13 -9.07 -9.55
C LYS A 122 -27.23 -10.59 -9.56
N ASP A 123 -26.11 -11.28 -9.39
CA ASP A 123 -26.02 -12.75 -9.42
C ASP A 123 -24.75 -13.19 -8.70
N SER A 124 -24.86 -13.56 -7.42
CA SER A 124 -23.72 -13.91 -6.56
C SER A 124 -22.99 -15.18 -6.99
N SER A 125 -23.51 -15.95 -7.96
CA SER A 125 -22.80 -17.07 -8.57
C SER A 125 -21.72 -16.62 -9.57
N GLN A 126 -21.78 -15.37 -10.03
CA GLN A 126 -20.82 -14.79 -10.97
C GLN A 126 -19.89 -13.79 -10.28
N GLY A 127 -18.60 -13.85 -10.64
CA GLY A 127 -17.59 -12.91 -10.17
C GLY A 127 -17.39 -11.75 -11.13
N VAL A 128 -17.33 -10.52 -10.61
CA VAL A 128 -16.80 -9.35 -11.33
C VAL A 128 -15.37 -9.08 -10.89
N ILE A 129 -14.51 -8.67 -11.81
CA ILE A 129 -13.11 -8.35 -11.48
C ILE A 129 -13.10 -7.23 -10.44
N ALA A 130 -12.46 -7.48 -9.31
CA ALA A 130 -12.23 -6.51 -8.24
C ALA A 130 -10.82 -5.93 -8.31
N SER A 131 -9.83 -6.76 -8.68
CA SER A 131 -8.47 -6.28 -8.95
C SER A 131 -7.70 -7.20 -9.89
N THR A 132 -6.71 -6.61 -10.58
CA THR A 132 -5.67 -7.35 -11.32
C THR A 132 -4.31 -6.84 -10.88
N GLU A 133 -3.40 -7.74 -10.50
CA GLU A 133 -2.08 -7.46 -9.94
C GLU A 133 -1.04 -8.30 -10.69
N ASN A 134 0.05 -7.71 -11.18
CA ASN A 134 1.02 -8.43 -12.01
C ASN A 134 2.25 -8.86 -11.21
N PHE A 135 2.68 -10.11 -11.39
CA PHE A 135 3.81 -10.71 -10.68
C PHE A 135 4.95 -11.09 -11.62
N ARG A 136 6.18 -11.06 -11.10
CA ARG A 136 7.36 -11.67 -11.71
C ARG A 136 8.16 -12.34 -10.61
N ASN A 137 8.20 -13.68 -10.60
CA ASN A 137 8.89 -14.47 -9.59
C ASN A 137 8.46 -14.13 -8.15
N ASP A 138 7.14 -14.12 -7.91
CA ASP A 138 6.39 -13.67 -6.73
C ASP A 138 6.58 -12.22 -6.26
N THR A 139 7.38 -11.45 -6.97
CA THR A 139 7.49 -10.00 -6.74
C THR A 139 6.44 -9.25 -7.57
N LEU A 140 5.70 -8.34 -6.97
CA LEU A 140 4.75 -7.52 -7.70
C LEU A 140 5.49 -6.53 -8.65
N GLN A 141 5.02 -6.39 -9.89
CA GLN A 141 5.63 -5.58 -10.93
C GLN A 141 4.56 -4.95 -11.83
N GLY A 142 4.81 -3.75 -12.33
CA GLY A 142 3.93 -3.07 -13.28
C GLY A 142 2.64 -2.56 -12.66
N GLU A 143 1.61 -2.39 -13.49
CA GLU A 143 0.33 -1.84 -13.05
C GLU A 143 -0.53 -2.87 -12.33
N ALA A 144 -1.04 -2.48 -11.17
CA ALA A 144 -2.20 -3.08 -10.54
C ALA A 144 -3.43 -2.20 -10.80
N ARG A 145 -4.57 -2.83 -11.12
CA ARG A 145 -5.83 -2.15 -11.42
C ARG A 145 -6.90 -2.58 -10.44
N TYR A 146 -7.68 -1.64 -9.93
CA TYR A 146 -8.72 -1.88 -8.94
C TYR A 146 -10.06 -1.34 -9.44
N TYR A 147 -11.10 -2.15 -9.25
CA TYR A 147 -12.43 -1.93 -9.79
C TYR A 147 -13.47 -1.87 -8.67
N GLN A 148 -14.44 -0.98 -8.80
CA GLN A 148 -15.55 -0.81 -7.87
C GLN A 148 -16.85 -0.69 -8.68
N GLY A 149 -17.82 -1.56 -8.42
CA GLY A 149 -19.05 -1.63 -9.23
C GLY A 149 -18.79 -1.90 -10.72
N GLY A 150 -17.71 -2.63 -11.04
CA GLY A 150 -17.28 -2.92 -12.42
C GLY A 150 -16.53 -1.78 -13.11
N LYS A 151 -16.35 -0.63 -12.46
CA LYS A 151 -15.64 0.54 -13.02
C LYS A 151 -14.23 0.63 -12.43
N LEU A 152 -13.24 0.92 -13.28
CA LEU A 152 -11.88 1.19 -12.84
C LEU A 152 -11.87 2.45 -11.98
N TYR A 153 -11.43 2.34 -10.73
CA TYR A 153 -11.34 3.49 -9.82
C TYR A 153 -9.90 3.80 -9.41
N GLN A 154 -8.97 2.86 -9.61
CA GLN A 154 -7.56 3.08 -9.26
C GLN A 154 -6.59 2.24 -10.11
N ILE A 155 -5.48 2.87 -10.52
CA ILE A 155 -4.28 2.20 -11.03
C ILE A 155 -3.14 2.51 -10.06
N VAL A 156 -2.40 1.49 -9.64
CA VAL A 156 -1.18 1.64 -8.83
C VAL A 156 -0.02 0.95 -9.51
N THR A 157 1.10 1.65 -9.68
CA THR A 157 2.28 1.13 -10.36
C THR A 157 3.28 0.59 -9.34
N TYR A 158 3.85 -0.57 -9.64
CA TYR A 158 4.80 -1.27 -8.79
C TYR A 158 6.09 -1.60 -9.53
N LYS A 159 7.19 -1.58 -8.79
CA LYS A 159 8.49 -2.07 -9.22
C LYS A 159 9.15 -2.76 -8.03
N ASP A 160 9.56 -4.00 -8.23
CA ASP A 160 10.24 -4.80 -7.21
C ASP A 160 9.44 -4.90 -5.90
N GLY A 161 8.12 -5.12 -6.01
CA GLY A 161 7.19 -5.26 -4.87
C GLY A 161 6.72 -3.92 -4.29
N LEU A 162 7.47 -2.84 -4.53
CA LEU A 162 7.17 -1.52 -4.00
C LEU A 162 6.35 -0.70 -4.98
N ARG A 163 5.51 0.21 -4.47
CA ARG A 163 4.87 1.24 -5.30
C ARG A 163 5.94 2.16 -5.86
N GLU A 164 5.96 2.34 -7.17
CA GLU A 164 6.98 3.10 -7.88
C GLU A 164 6.37 3.78 -9.10
N GLY A 165 6.68 5.06 -9.30
CA GLY A 165 6.19 5.83 -10.43
C GLY A 165 4.77 6.36 -10.25
N LYS A 166 4.15 6.76 -11.37
CA LYS A 166 2.83 7.41 -11.39
C LYS A 166 1.70 6.40 -11.23
N SER A 167 0.69 6.79 -10.47
CA SER A 167 -0.53 6.06 -10.16
C SER A 167 -1.73 7.00 -10.20
N PHE A 168 -2.92 6.48 -10.42
CA PHE A 168 -4.10 7.29 -10.76
C PHE A 168 -5.33 6.82 -9.99
N GLN A 169 -6.18 7.76 -9.60
CA GLN A 169 -7.56 7.49 -9.16
C GLN A 169 -8.54 8.10 -10.15
N PHE A 170 -9.69 7.45 -10.30
CA PHE A 170 -10.67 7.78 -11.31
C PHE A 170 -12.05 8.01 -10.69
N ALA A 171 -12.80 8.94 -11.26
CA ALA A 171 -14.24 9.08 -11.04
C ALA A 171 -15.00 7.98 -11.82
N PRO A 172 -16.30 7.76 -11.51
CA PRO A 172 -17.13 6.78 -12.21
C PRO A 172 -17.33 7.03 -13.72
N ASP A 173 -16.98 8.21 -14.23
CA ASP A 173 -16.98 8.56 -15.65
C ASP A 173 -15.60 8.39 -16.31
N SER A 174 -14.64 7.77 -15.60
CA SER A 174 -13.24 7.57 -15.99
C SER A 174 -12.38 8.84 -15.98
N THR A 175 -12.88 9.97 -15.45
CA THR A 175 -12.05 11.16 -15.25
C THR A 175 -10.99 10.89 -14.18
N ILE A 176 -9.71 11.19 -14.45
CA ILE A 176 -8.65 11.12 -13.44
C ILE A 176 -8.90 12.20 -12.38
N THR A 177 -9.04 11.80 -11.12
CA THR A 177 -9.32 12.68 -9.98
C THR A 177 -8.13 12.87 -9.05
N CYS A 178 -7.16 11.97 -9.09
CA CYS A 178 -5.96 12.06 -8.28
C CYS A 178 -4.78 11.43 -9.01
N ILE A 179 -3.63 12.09 -8.97
CA ILE A 179 -2.35 11.55 -9.41
C ILE A 179 -1.46 11.38 -8.18
N ILE A 180 -0.92 10.18 -8.03
CA ILE A 180 -0.04 9.82 -6.93
C ILE A 180 1.28 9.34 -7.54
N GLU A 181 2.39 10.00 -7.19
CA GLU A 181 3.72 9.57 -7.57
C GLU A 181 4.36 8.86 -6.38
N TYR A 182 4.73 7.60 -6.57
CA TYR A 182 5.41 6.80 -5.56
C TYR A 182 6.91 6.71 -5.86
N LYS A 183 7.71 6.64 -4.81
CA LYS A 183 9.14 6.28 -4.88
C LYS A 183 9.47 5.37 -3.69
N GLY A 184 9.87 4.14 -3.98
CA GLY A 184 10.21 3.15 -2.95
C GLY A 184 9.07 2.83 -1.99
N GLY A 185 7.82 2.77 -2.48
CA GLY A 185 6.64 2.47 -1.67
C GLY A 185 6.02 3.68 -0.95
N PHE A 186 6.72 4.82 -0.90
CA PHE A 186 6.25 6.05 -0.26
C PHE A 186 5.61 6.99 -1.28
N ILE A 187 4.61 7.75 -0.84
CA ILE A 187 4.03 8.82 -1.65
C ILE A 187 5.07 9.95 -1.70
N LYS A 188 5.64 10.18 -2.87
CA LYS A 188 6.51 11.33 -3.14
C LYS A 188 5.67 12.59 -3.39
N HIS A 189 4.62 12.46 -4.21
CA HIS A 189 3.68 13.54 -4.50
C HIS A 189 2.25 13.01 -4.61
N LEU A 190 1.29 13.77 -4.09
CA LEU A 190 -0.14 13.52 -4.27
C LEU A 190 -0.79 14.81 -4.76
N ARG A 191 -1.52 14.72 -5.87
CA ARG A 191 -2.21 15.85 -6.49
C ARG A 191 -3.65 15.48 -6.80
N LYS A 192 -4.60 16.17 -6.16
CA LYS A 192 -6.01 16.12 -6.55
C LYS A 192 -6.19 16.97 -7.81
N VAL A 193 -6.85 16.41 -8.80
CA VAL A 193 -7.09 17.04 -10.10
C VAL A 193 -8.52 16.82 -10.56
N ASN A 194 -9.00 17.64 -11.49
CA ASN A 194 -10.33 17.54 -12.09
C ASN A 194 -11.47 17.41 -11.07
N GLN A 195 -11.37 18.16 -9.98
CA GLN A 195 -12.35 18.16 -8.91
C GLN A 195 -13.53 19.08 -9.25
N ARG A 196 -14.70 18.76 -8.70
CA ARG A 196 -15.89 19.60 -8.78
C ARG A 196 -16.33 20.01 -7.38
N ASN A 197 -16.85 21.22 -7.23
CA ASN A 197 -17.48 21.67 -6.01
C ASN A 197 -18.85 20.98 -5.81
N PRO A 198 -19.51 21.11 -4.64
CA PRO A 198 -20.83 20.51 -4.39
C PRO A 198 -21.93 20.91 -5.38
N GLN A 199 -21.78 22.07 -6.03
CA GLN A 199 -22.68 22.57 -7.07
C GLN A 199 -22.40 21.96 -8.46
N GLY A 200 -21.36 21.14 -8.58
CA GLY A 200 -20.95 20.46 -9.82
C GLY A 200 -20.04 21.29 -10.72
N HIS A 201 -19.69 22.52 -10.33
CA HIS A 201 -18.78 23.38 -11.07
C HIS A 201 -17.33 22.92 -10.89
N LYS A 202 -16.49 23.17 -11.91
CA LYS A 202 -15.07 22.84 -11.88
C LYS A 202 -14.36 23.64 -10.77
N GLU A 203 -13.55 22.96 -9.96
CA GLU A 203 -12.85 23.57 -8.83
C GLU A 203 -11.40 23.02 -8.75
N GLY A 204 -10.45 23.90 -8.43
CA GLY A 204 -9.04 23.54 -8.26
C GLY A 204 -8.32 23.22 -9.58
N LEU A 205 -7.24 22.46 -9.49
CA LEU A 205 -6.42 22.10 -10.65
C LEU A 205 -7.16 21.11 -11.56
N TRP A 206 -7.28 21.44 -12.84
CA TRP A 206 -7.77 20.57 -13.89
C TRP A 206 -6.66 20.24 -14.86
N GLN A 207 -6.61 18.99 -15.29
CA GLN A 207 -5.63 18.47 -16.23
C GLN A 207 -6.29 17.56 -17.26
N GLY A 208 -5.95 17.77 -18.52
CA GLY A 208 -6.22 16.82 -19.60
C GLY A 208 -4.97 15.97 -19.87
N PHE A 209 -5.18 14.73 -20.31
CA PHE A 209 -4.09 13.77 -20.51
C PHE A 209 -4.09 13.21 -21.94
N TYR A 210 -2.92 12.85 -22.43
CA TYR A 210 -2.74 11.97 -23.58
C TYR A 210 -3.07 10.50 -23.21
N PRO A 211 -3.28 9.59 -24.17
CA PRO A 211 -3.60 8.19 -23.90
C PRO A 211 -2.56 7.44 -23.04
N ASP A 212 -1.30 7.89 -23.07
CA ASP A 212 -0.19 7.37 -22.27
C ASP A 212 -0.13 7.96 -20.84
N GLY A 213 -1.05 8.85 -20.50
CA GLY A 213 -1.12 9.52 -19.19
C GLY A 213 -0.21 10.74 -19.04
N MET A 214 0.49 11.19 -20.08
CA MET A 214 1.19 12.47 -20.06
C MET A 214 0.19 13.64 -20.01
N VAL A 215 0.53 14.71 -19.29
CA VAL A 215 -0.34 15.89 -19.18
C VAL A 215 -0.34 16.61 -20.53
N LYS A 216 -1.51 16.75 -21.13
CA LYS A 216 -1.73 17.48 -22.38
C LYS A 216 -1.96 18.97 -22.14
N TRP A 217 -2.71 19.29 -21.09
CA TRP A 217 -2.95 20.66 -20.66
C TRP A 217 -3.30 20.72 -19.18
N GLU A 218 -3.07 21.86 -18.53
CA GLU A 218 -3.50 22.11 -17.16
C GLU A 218 -4.02 23.54 -16.96
N CYS A 219 -4.98 23.72 -16.06
CA CYS A 219 -5.55 25.01 -15.67
C CYS A 219 -6.23 24.92 -14.30
N THR A 220 -6.21 26.00 -13.51
CA THR A 220 -6.98 26.07 -12.26
C THR A 220 -8.37 26.65 -12.54
N TYR A 221 -9.38 26.13 -11.86
CA TYR A 221 -10.75 26.64 -11.90
C TYR A 221 -11.21 27.09 -10.51
N ILE A 222 -11.97 28.19 -10.45
CA ILE A 222 -12.71 28.64 -9.28
C ILE A 222 -14.17 28.80 -9.71
N ASP A 223 -15.08 28.05 -9.09
CA ASP A 223 -16.52 28.06 -9.40
C ASP A 223 -16.83 27.97 -10.91
N GLY A 224 -16.14 27.04 -11.60
CA GLY A 224 -16.33 26.79 -13.03
C GLY A 224 -15.61 27.75 -13.97
N LYS A 225 -14.94 28.80 -13.47
CA LYS A 225 -14.20 29.77 -14.27
C LYS A 225 -12.70 29.50 -14.23
N MET A 226 -12.03 29.58 -15.38
CA MET A 226 -10.57 29.49 -15.49
C MET A 226 -9.92 30.65 -14.75
N GLU A 227 -8.97 30.32 -13.89
CA GLU A 227 -8.22 31.22 -13.04
C GLU A 227 -6.75 30.78 -12.98
N GLY A 228 -5.80 31.68 -13.14
CA GLY A 228 -4.37 31.35 -13.19
C GLY A 228 -3.91 30.88 -14.57
N TYR A 229 -2.92 29.99 -14.65
CA TYR A 229 -2.30 29.64 -15.92
C TYR A 229 -2.95 28.46 -16.61
N TYR A 230 -3.29 28.64 -17.87
CA TYR A 230 -3.56 27.58 -18.82
C TYR A 230 -2.25 27.22 -19.53
N LYS A 231 -1.77 26.00 -19.32
CA LYS A 231 -0.55 25.48 -19.96
C LYS A 231 -0.90 24.32 -20.87
N THR A 232 -0.22 24.23 -22.00
CA THR A 232 -0.31 23.10 -22.93
C THR A 232 1.06 22.48 -23.11
N TYR A 233 1.07 21.17 -23.31
CA TYR A 233 2.30 20.39 -23.49
C TYR A 233 2.18 19.52 -24.75
N SER A 234 3.30 19.17 -25.36
CA SER A 234 3.38 18.14 -26.39
C SER A 234 3.37 16.73 -25.77
N ASP A 235 3.29 15.72 -26.62
CA ASP A 235 3.28 14.30 -26.25
C ASP A 235 4.62 13.81 -25.65
N ASP A 236 5.71 14.53 -25.88
CA ASP A 236 6.99 14.35 -25.18
C ASP A 236 7.06 15.04 -23.81
N GLY A 237 6.00 15.77 -23.43
CA GLY A 237 5.90 16.54 -22.19
C GLY A 237 6.50 17.94 -22.23
N SER A 238 7.02 18.41 -23.38
CA SER A 238 7.56 19.76 -23.53
C SER A 238 6.45 20.81 -23.46
N LEU A 239 6.65 21.89 -22.70
CA LEU A 239 5.69 23.01 -22.61
C LEU A 239 5.60 23.73 -23.96
N THR A 240 4.42 23.75 -24.56
CA THR A 240 4.18 24.39 -25.87
C THR A 240 3.62 25.80 -25.75
N SER A 241 2.80 26.07 -24.73
CA SER A 241 2.22 27.40 -24.50
C SER A 241 1.82 27.58 -23.04
N ILE A 242 1.88 28.83 -22.57
CA ILE A 242 1.37 29.27 -21.27
C ILE A 242 0.60 30.57 -21.44
N LYS A 243 -0.62 30.64 -20.92
CA LYS A 243 -1.50 31.82 -20.92
C LYS A 243 -2.08 32.03 -19.54
N LYS A 244 -2.08 33.26 -19.01
CA LYS A 244 -2.75 33.56 -17.74
C LYS A 244 -4.22 33.91 -17.99
N TYR A 245 -5.11 33.46 -17.12
CA TYR A 245 -6.55 33.73 -17.12
C TYR A 245 -6.96 34.30 -15.77
N ILE A 246 -7.89 35.25 -15.77
CA ILE A 246 -8.61 35.74 -14.59
C ILE A 246 -10.09 35.77 -14.95
N ASN A 247 -10.93 35.03 -14.22
CA ASN A 247 -12.37 34.91 -14.51
C ASN A 247 -12.68 34.59 -15.99
N ASN A 248 -11.98 33.61 -16.59
CA ASN A 248 -12.03 33.24 -18.02
C ASN A 248 -11.44 34.28 -19.00
N VAL A 249 -10.97 35.44 -18.56
CA VAL A 249 -10.36 36.45 -19.42
C VAL A 249 -8.85 36.26 -19.48
N VAL A 250 -8.30 36.08 -20.69
CA VAL A 250 -6.85 35.95 -20.89
C VAL A 250 -6.14 37.26 -20.52
N GLN A 251 -5.03 37.14 -19.80
CA GLN A 251 -4.15 38.24 -19.42
C GLN A 251 -2.89 38.15 -20.28
N ASN A 252 -2.72 39.10 -21.20
CA ASN A 252 -1.62 39.09 -22.15
C ASN A 252 -0.28 39.57 -21.54
N ASP A 253 -0.33 40.31 -20.42
CA ASP A 253 0.85 40.97 -19.81
C ASP A 253 1.15 40.44 -18.39
N ALA A 254 1.33 39.12 -18.23
CA ALA A 254 1.61 38.50 -16.93
C ALA A 254 3.11 38.64 -16.51
N PRO A 255 3.48 39.45 -15.50
CA PRO A 255 4.88 39.78 -15.17
C PRO A 255 5.74 38.58 -14.71
N GLU A 256 5.10 37.59 -14.14
CA GLU A 256 5.57 36.27 -13.72
C GLU A 256 6.12 35.32 -14.81
N LEU A 257 5.88 35.61 -16.10
CA LEU A 257 6.61 35.02 -17.23
C LEU A 257 7.95 35.73 -17.51
N ALA A 258 8.34 36.69 -16.66
CA ALA A 258 9.59 37.41 -16.79
C ALA A 258 10.80 36.49 -16.75
N LYS A 259 11.77 36.83 -17.62
CA LYS A 259 13.07 36.21 -17.75
C LYS A 259 13.80 36.20 -16.39
N LEU A 260 14.48 35.10 -16.09
CA LEU A 260 15.43 35.04 -14.97
C LEU A 260 16.62 35.94 -15.28
N GLU A 261 17.00 36.77 -14.33
CA GLU A 261 18.20 37.61 -14.41
C GLU A 261 19.31 36.97 -13.59
N VAL A 262 20.45 36.64 -14.19
CA VAL A 262 21.62 36.20 -13.41
C VAL A 262 22.38 37.44 -12.94
N LYS A 263 22.62 37.55 -11.64
CA LYS A 263 23.47 38.61 -11.06
C LYS A 263 24.74 38.01 -10.51
N THR A 264 25.86 38.70 -10.71
CA THR A 264 27.18 38.33 -10.18
C THR A 264 27.75 39.51 -9.40
N GLN A 265 28.11 39.27 -8.15
CA GLN A 265 28.83 40.18 -7.27
C GLN A 265 30.30 39.78 -7.22
N TYR A 266 31.20 40.76 -7.14
CA TYR A 266 32.65 40.56 -7.17
C TYR A 266 33.30 41.19 -5.94
N PHE A 267 34.37 40.57 -5.45
CA PHE A 267 35.30 41.17 -4.51
C PHE A 267 36.09 42.32 -5.17
N ASN A 268 36.71 43.17 -4.35
CA ASN A 268 37.56 44.27 -4.83
C ASN A 268 38.74 43.82 -5.71
N ASN A 269 39.15 42.55 -5.60
CA ASN A 269 40.20 41.95 -6.43
C ASN A 269 39.69 41.38 -7.76
N GLY A 270 38.40 41.55 -8.08
CA GLY A 270 37.75 41.07 -9.30
C GLY A 270 37.32 39.60 -9.28
N GLN A 271 37.59 38.85 -8.20
CA GLN A 271 37.08 37.49 -8.04
C GLN A 271 35.57 37.50 -7.77
N VAL A 272 34.85 36.48 -8.25
CA VAL A 272 33.42 36.33 -7.96
C VAL A 272 33.25 36.13 -6.46
N GLN A 273 32.35 36.88 -5.84
CA GLN A 273 31.93 36.71 -4.46
C GLN A 273 30.66 35.86 -4.40
N GLU A 274 29.67 36.19 -5.23
CA GLU A 274 28.39 35.49 -5.28
C GLU A 274 27.83 35.56 -6.70
N THR A 275 27.20 34.50 -7.19
CA THR A 275 26.45 34.53 -8.45
C THR A 275 25.19 33.67 -8.37
N GLY A 276 24.09 34.13 -8.96
CA GLY A 276 22.84 33.37 -8.97
C GLY A 276 21.68 34.04 -9.71
N PRO A 277 20.60 33.28 -10.01
CA PRO A 277 19.41 33.81 -10.65
C PRO A 277 18.55 34.64 -9.70
N TYR A 278 17.95 35.69 -10.24
CA TYR A 278 16.93 36.50 -9.61
C TYR A 278 15.66 36.42 -10.43
N LYS A 279 14.53 36.30 -9.74
CA LYS A 279 13.20 36.39 -10.32
C LYS A 279 12.47 37.56 -9.69
N ASN A 280 12.07 38.55 -10.50
CA ASN A 280 11.39 39.76 -10.05
C ASN A 280 12.16 40.49 -8.93
N GLY A 281 13.48 40.59 -9.07
CA GLY A 281 14.36 41.24 -8.10
C GLY A 281 14.64 40.46 -6.82
N LYS A 282 14.07 39.25 -6.63
CA LYS A 282 14.35 38.38 -5.48
C LYS A 282 15.25 37.21 -5.87
N PRO A 283 16.18 36.77 -5.00
CA PRO A 283 16.97 35.55 -5.21
C PRO A 283 16.10 34.33 -5.52
N PHE A 284 16.51 33.53 -6.49
CA PHE A 284 15.77 32.35 -6.95
C PHE A 284 16.71 31.27 -7.52
N GLY A 285 16.52 30.02 -7.13
CA GLY A 285 17.38 28.92 -7.57
C GLY A 285 18.75 28.94 -6.90
N ALA A 286 19.76 28.33 -7.54
CA ALA A 286 21.07 28.16 -6.94
C ALA A 286 21.91 29.44 -7.01
N HIS A 287 22.36 29.91 -5.84
CA HIS A 287 23.38 30.94 -5.68
C HIS A 287 24.67 30.28 -5.21
N ARG A 288 25.78 30.51 -5.91
CA ARG A 288 27.11 30.02 -5.52
C ARG A 288 27.88 31.15 -4.85
N ILE A 289 28.50 30.85 -3.70
CA ILE A 289 29.25 31.79 -2.86
C ILE A 289 30.69 31.33 -2.80
N PHE A 290 31.62 32.25 -3.02
CA PHE A 290 33.06 31.98 -3.11
C PHE A 290 33.85 32.80 -2.09
N ASP A 291 35.03 32.33 -1.73
CA ASP A 291 36.00 33.12 -0.96
C ASP A 291 36.82 34.06 -1.87
N SER A 292 37.66 34.91 -1.27
CA SER A 292 38.49 35.88 -2.00
C SER A 292 39.55 35.24 -2.90
N THR A 293 39.78 33.93 -2.79
CA THR A 293 40.68 33.15 -3.65
C THR A 293 39.95 32.54 -4.85
N GLY A 294 38.62 32.64 -4.90
CA GLY A 294 37.77 32.03 -5.93
C GLY A 294 37.36 30.59 -5.61
N LYS A 295 37.65 30.07 -4.41
CA LYS A 295 37.21 28.74 -3.99
C LYS A 295 35.75 28.81 -3.53
N GLU A 296 34.92 27.90 -4.04
CA GLU A 296 33.53 27.80 -3.61
C GLU A 296 33.45 27.44 -2.12
N LEU A 297 32.73 28.28 -1.37
CA LEU A 297 32.44 28.07 0.04
C LEU A 297 31.19 27.22 0.22
N LYS A 298 30.14 27.56 -0.52
CA LYS A 298 28.84 26.86 -0.52
C LYS A 298 27.94 27.35 -1.65
N ALA A 299 26.89 26.59 -1.91
CA ALA A 299 25.71 26.99 -2.64
C ALA A 299 24.52 27.17 -1.68
N GLN A 300 23.67 28.16 -1.98
CA GLN A 300 22.37 28.36 -1.34
C GLN A 300 21.27 28.28 -2.40
N ILE A 301 20.24 27.48 -2.13
CA ILE A 301 19.08 27.36 -3.00
C ILE A 301 18.00 28.28 -2.47
N TYR A 302 17.56 29.23 -3.30
CA TYR A 302 16.51 30.18 -2.96
C TYR A 302 15.18 29.79 -3.60
N ASP A 303 14.10 29.86 -2.82
CA ASP A 303 12.74 29.91 -3.33
C ASP A 303 12.06 31.17 -2.81
N SER A 304 11.55 31.99 -3.74
CA SER A 304 10.82 33.22 -3.43
C SER A 304 11.60 34.19 -2.51
N GLY A 305 12.93 34.22 -2.64
CA GLY A 305 13.84 35.04 -1.83
C GLY A 305 14.23 34.45 -0.47
N ARG A 306 13.84 33.20 -0.14
CA ARG A 306 14.23 32.50 1.09
C ARG A 306 15.16 31.34 0.78
N VAL A 307 16.18 31.14 1.61
CA VAL A 307 17.04 29.95 1.51
C VAL A 307 16.23 28.72 1.93
N VAL A 308 16.10 27.76 1.02
CA VAL A 308 15.42 26.48 1.25
C VAL A 308 16.40 25.31 1.37
N ALA A 309 17.63 25.47 0.91
CA ALA A 309 18.71 24.50 1.13
C ALA A 309 20.09 25.17 1.02
N GLU A 310 21.10 24.59 1.66
CA GLU A 310 22.51 24.97 1.47
C GLU A 310 23.44 23.75 1.55
N GLY A 311 24.55 23.80 0.81
CA GLY A 311 25.55 22.73 0.74
C GLY A 311 26.61 23.03 -0.31
N ILE A 312 27.21 22.02 -0.91
CA ILE A 312 28.19 22.17 -2.01
C ILE A 312 27.60 21.58 -3.30
N LEU A 313 27.82 22.25 -4.43
CA LEU A 313 27.47 21.70 -5.74
C LEU A 313 28.73 21.16 -6.45
N ASP A 314 28.59 20.03 -7.14
CA ASP A 314 29.63 19.53 -8.03
C ASP A 314 29.71 20.35 -9.34
N GLU A 315 30.65 19.96 -10.20
CA GLU A 315 30.89 20.59 -11.51
C GLU A 315 29.68 20.48 -12.45
N SER A 316 28.81 19.49 -12.24
CA SER A 316 27.55 19.30 -12.98
C SER A 316 26.36 20.02 -12.35
N ASN A 317 26.58 20.87 -11.34
CA ASN A 317 25.55 21.53 -10.55
C ASN A 317 24.63 20.56 -9.77
N MET A 318 25.12 19.39 -9.40
CA MET A 318 24.42 18.44 -8.54
C MET A 318 24.89 18.56 -7.09
N GLN A 319 24.05 18.17 -6.14
CA GLN A 319 24.38 18.23 -4.71
C GLN A 319 25.52 17.25 -4.38
N GLU A 320 26.54 17.75 -3.68
CA GLU A 320 27.72 16.99 -3.26
C GLU A 320 28.05 17.30 -1.79
N GLY A 321 28.50 16.28 -1.05
CA GLY A 321 28.90 16.43 0.35
C GLY A 321 27.72 16.76 1.28
N TYR A 322 27.99 17.49 2.35
CA TYR A 322 27.01 17.76 3.40
C TYR A 322 26.02 18.86 3.00
N TRP A 323 24.73 18.59 3.15
CA TRP A 323 23.64 19.49 2.84
C TRP A 323 22.69 19.68 4.02
N LYS A 324 22.08 20.85 4.06
CA LYS A 324 20.99 21.22 4.96
C LYS A 324 19.82 21.75 4.16
N ASP A 325 18.63 21.25 4.44
CA ASP A 325 17.37 21.74 3.88
C ASP A 325 16.57 22.44 4.98
N TYR A 326 15.76 23.44 4.64
CA TYR A 326 15.01 24.27 5.58
C TYR A 326 13.50 24.24 5.30
N HIS A 327 12.73 24.31 6.38
CA HIS A 327 11.28 24.52 6.33
C HIS A 327 10.97 25.96 5.90
N SER A 328 9.72 26.22 5.53
CA SER A 328 9.26 27.55 5.09
C SER A 328 9.37 28.64 6.17
N ASN A 329 9.45 28.24 7.45
CA ASN A 329 9.70 29.11 8.62
C ASN A 329 11.20 29.31 8.91
N GLY A 330 12.10 28.71 8.13
CA GLY A 330 13.55 28.83 8.27
C GLY A 330 14.20 27.85 9.25
N THR A 331 13.44 26.96 9.89
CA THR A 331 14.03 25.90 10.74
C THR A 331 14.59 24.77 9.90
N LEU A 332 15.58 24.04 10.43
CA LEU A 332 16.19 22.90 9.74
C LEU A 332 15.12 21.82 9.50
N SER A 333 15.06 21.29 8.27
CA SER A 333 14.12 20.27 7.82
C SER A 333 14.80 18.93 7.59
N SER A 334 15.98 18.93 6.98
CA SER A 334 16.82 17.74 6.88
C SER A 334 18.28 18.09 6.74
N GLU A 335 19.13 17.12 7.07
CA GLU A 335 20.56 17.20 6.82
C GLU A 335 21.16 15.81 6.57
N GLY A 336 22.19 15.78 5.75
CA GLY A 336 22.90 14.55 5.40
C GLY A 336 23.83 14.76 4.22
N ASN A 337 24.42 13.68 3.72
CA ASN A 337 25.37 13.76 2.62
C ASN A 337 24.72 13.39 1.27
N TYR A 338 25.15 14.06 0.22
CA TYR A 338 24.88 13.72 -1.17
C TYR A 338 26.17 13.30 -1.88
N VAL A 339 26.02 12.40 -2.86
CA VAL A 339 27.03 12.09 -3.88
C VAL A 339 26.32 12.19 -5.22
N HIS A 340 26.73 13.13 -6.08
CA HIS A 340 26.12 13.40 -7.39
C HIS A 340 24.58 13.47 -7.35
N GLY A 341 24.04 14.26 -6.42
CA GLY A 341 22.59 14.44 -6.24
C GLY A 341 21.87 13.27 -5.56
N THR A 342 22.57 12.21 -5.15
CA THR A 342 21.98 11.04 -4.47
C THR A 342 22.29 11.07 -2.97
N LYS A 343 21.27 10.93 -2.12
CA LYS A 343 21.43 10.85 -0.65
C LYS A 343 22.25 9.61 -0.28
N VAL A 344 23.30 9.78 0.52
CA VAL A 344 24.13 8.69 1.02
C VAL A 344 24.44 8.85 2.51
N GLY A 345 24.70 7.73 3.18
CA GLY A 345 25.10 7.74 4.58
C GLY A 345 23.98 8.17 5.51
N GLU A 346 24.35 8.69 6.67
CA GLU A 346 23.42 9.10 7.72
C GLU A 346 22.62 10.34 7.30
N TRP A 347 21.32 10.28 7.53
CA TRP A 347 20.37 11.35 7.28
C TRP A 347 19.49 11.58 8.50
N LYS A 348 19.21 12.86 8.75
CA LYS A 348 18.32 13.31 9.82
C LYS A 348 17.26 14.24 9.22
N PHE A 349 16.05 14.11 9.72
CA PHE A 349 14.89 14.90 9.35
C PHE A 349 14.26 15.46 10.61
N TYR A 350 13.65 16.64 10.50
CA TYR A 350 13.17 17.42 11.61
C TYR A 350 11.77 17.98 11.33
N TYR A 351 10.97 18.11 12.37
CA TYR A 351 9.70 18.82 12.35
C TYR A 351 9.91 20.34 12.24
N PRO A 352 8.88 21.13 11.88
CA PRO A 352 8.97 22.58 11.81
C PRO A 352 9.35 23.26 13.14
N ASP A 353 9.08 22.62 14.28
CA ASP A 353 9.49 23.08 15.62
C ASP A 353 10.96 22.75 15.96
N GLY A 354 11.68 22.09 15.05
CA GLY A 354 13.08 21.68 15.21
C GLY A 354 13.26 20.34 15.93
N SER A 355 12.19 19.71 16.42
CA SER A 355 12.27 18.38 17.01
C SER A 355 12.61 17.33 15.95
N LYS A 356 13.33 16.28 16.34
CA LYS A 356 13.73 15.20 15.44
C LYS A 356 12.48 14.46 14.94
N PHE A 357 12.39 14.24 13.64
CA PHE A 357 11.30 13.49 13.01
C PHE A 357 11.73 12.08 12.62
N GLU A 358 12.87 11.95 11.96
CA GLU A 358 13.32 10.69 11.39
C GLU A 358 14.85 10.66 11.27
N THR A 359 15.44 9.48 11.45
CA THR A 359 16.86 9.24 11.19
C THR A 359 17.07 7.88 10.57
N GLY A 360 18.03 7.78 9.66
CA GLY A 360 18.47 6.51 9.14
C GLY A 360 19.56 6.69 8.10
N LYS A 361 19.88 5.60 7.41
CA LYS A 361 21.01 5.56 6.49
C LYS A 361 20.56 5.21 5.07
N TYR A 362 21.18 5.87 4.09
CA TYR A 362 21.07 5.51 2.68
C TYR A 362 22.36 4.85 2.16
N ASP A 363 22.21 3.90 1.23
CA ASP A 363 23.32 3.33 0.47
C ASP A 363 23.76 4.24 -0.70
N GLY A 364 24.81 3.82 -1.43
CA GLY A 364 25.34 4.58 -2.58
C GLY A 364 24.39 4.70 -3.78
N ARG A 365 23.22 4.03 -3.76
CA ARG A 365 22.15 4.15 -4.76
C ARG A 365 20.96 4.97 -4.24
N GLY A 366 21.07 5.55 -3.05
CA GLY A 366 20.00 6.31 -2.41
C GLY A 366 18.87 5.46 -1.83
N ARG A 367 19.12 4.17 -1.54
CA ARG A 367 18.13 3.26 -0.94
C ARG A 367 18.30 3.20 0.58
N PRO A 368 17.22 3.22 1.37
CA PRO A 368 17.31 3.11 2.82
C PRO A 368 17.89 1.75 3.22
N ILE A 369 18.80 1.75 4.19
CA ILE A 369 19.45 0.57 4.76
C ILE A 369 19.56 0.67 6.28
N GLY A 370 19.66 -0.48 6.93
CA GLY A 370 19.85 -0.56 8.38
C GLY A 370 18.60 -0.12 9.15
N LYS A 371 18.81 0.31 10.40
CA LYS A 371 17.72 0.73 11.27
C LYS A 371 17.32 2.17 10.98
N TRP A 372 16.04 2.36 10.71
CA TRP A 372 15.39 3.65 10.62
C TRP A 372 14.53 3.89 11.84
N MET A 373 14.61 5.12 12.36
CA MET A 373 13.97 5.55 13.59
C MET A 373 13.10 6.76 13.29
N TRP A 374 11.85 6.73 13.70
CA TRP A 374 10.92 7.86 13.64
C TRP A 374 10.54 8.26 15.03
N TYR A 375 10.33 9.54 15.24
CA TYR A 375 10.06 10.15 16.53
C TYR A 375 8.76 10.95 16.46
N HIS A 376 8.05 11.00 17.58
CA HIS A 376 6.98 11.97 17.81
C HIS A 376 7.58 13.38 17.99
N SER A 377 6.78 14.44 17.81
CA SER A 377 7.24 15.82 18.06
C SER A 377 7.66 16.07 19.52
N ASN A 378 7.19 15.25 20.46
CA ASN A 378 7.66 15.27 21.86
C ASN A 378 9.03 14.59 22.07
N GLY A 379 9.68 14.11 21.00
CA GLY A 379 10.99 13.46 21.01
C GLY A 379 11.00 11.97 21.38
N LYS A 380 9.87 11.38 21.78
CA LYS A 380 9.78 9.94 22.04
C LYS A 380 9.78 9.16 20.73
N LEU A 381 10.26 7.92 20.79
CA LEU A 381 10.27 7.03 19.63
C LEU A 381 8.82 6.74 19.20
N LEU A 382 8.54 6.95 17.92
CA LEU A 382 7.28 6.61 17.26
C LEU A 382 7.39 5.23 16.61
N ARG A 383 8.49 4.96 15.91
CA ARG A 383 8.67 3.74 15.14
C ARG A 383 10.14 3.40 14.98
N GLN A 384 10.43 2.11 14.94
CA GLN A 384 11.69 1.55 14.49
C GLN A 384 11.40 0.51 13.41
N SER A 385 12.15 0.52 12.32
CA SER A 385 12.06 -0.49 11.27
C SER A 385 13.44 -0.73 10.64
N SER A 386 13.69 -1.96 10.22
CA SER A 386 14.95 -2.37 9.60
C SER A 386 14.79 -2.44 8.08
N PHE A 387 15.80 -2.01 7.33
CA PHE A 387 15.79 -1.98 5.88
C PHE A 387 16.99 -2.69 5.27
N HIS A 388 16.74 -3.45 4.20
CA HIS A 388 17.76 -4.05 3.36
C HIS A 388 17.45 -3.74 1.89
N ASN A 389 18.43 -3.19 1.16
CA ASN A 389 18.29 -2.85 -0.26
C ASN A 389 17.08 -1.95 -0.62
N GLY A 390 16.59 -1.15 0.33
CA GLY A 390 15.42 -0.29 0.14
C GLY A 390 14.08 -0.89 0.56
N LEU A 391 14.04 -2.17 0.94
CA LEU A 391 12.85 -2.87 1.43
C LEU A 391 12.90 -3.00 2.96
N GLN A 392 11.74 -3.09 3.61
CA GLN A 392 11.70 -3.44 5.04
C GLN A 392 12.10 -4.90 5.20
N ASP A 393 13.08 -5.16 6.05
CA ASP A 393 13.63 -6.49 6.27
C ASP A 393 14.22 -6.55 7.69
N GLY A 394 13.59 -7.36 8.54
CA GLY A 394 13.86 -7.49 9.95
C GLY A 394 12.81 -6.88 10.86
N ASP A 395 13.22 -6.50 12.08
CA ASP A 395 12.29 -6.10 13.15
C ASP A 395 11.58 -4.77 12.86
N PHE A 396 10.29 -4.74 13.19
CA PHE A 396 9.44 -3.56 13.20
C PHE A 396 8.76 -3.40 14.56
N ILE A 397 8.81 -2.19 15.11
CA ILE A 397 8.14 -1.83 16.36
C ILE A 397 7.58 -0.41 16.21
N GLU A 398 6.34 -0.20 16.65
CA GLU A 398 5.70 1.10 16.71
C GLU A 398 5.19 1.37 18.13
N TYR A 399 5.26 2.64 18.54
CA TYR A 399 4.98 3.11 19.88
C TYR A 399 3.98 4.27 19.84
N ASN A 400 3.12 4.36 20.85
CA ASN A 400 2.31 5.54 21.05
C ASN A 400 3.13 6.72 21.65
N ASP A 401 2.50 7.88 21.73
CA ASP A 401 3.06 9.12 22.31
C ASP A 401 3.46 9.00 23.80
N SER A 402 2.97 7.98 24.50
CA SER A 402 3.34 7.66 25.87
C SER A 402 4.63 6.83 25.94
N GLY A 403 5.04 6.19 24.83
CA GLY A 403 6.20 5.31 24.72
C GLY A 403 5.88 3.82 24.86
N ASN A 404 4.60 3.45 24.87
CA ASN A 404 4.17 2.06 24.93
C ASN A 404 4.10 1.45 23.53
N VAL A 405 4.58 0.22 23.37
CA VAL A 405 4.46 -0.53 22.10
C VAL A 405 2.99 -0.71 21.75
N ILE A 406 2.62 -0.35 20.51
CA ILE A 406 1.27 -0.55 19.96
C ILE A 406 1.24 -1.58 18.84
N THR A 407 2.36 -1.86 18.21
CA THR A 407 2.48 -2.99 17.29
C THR A 407 3.94 -3.40 17.15
N GLN A 408 4.16 -4.70 16.93
CA GLN A 408 5.48 -5.24 16.62
C GLN A 408 5.36 -6.51 15.78
N GLY A 409 6.36 -6.74 14.96
CA GLY A 409 6.47 -7.92 14.10
C GLY A 409 7.74 -7.90 13.26
N GLY A 410 7.85 -8.84 12.34
CA GLY A 410 8.95 -8.93 11.39
C GLY A 410 8.50 -8.60 9.98
N TYR A 411 9.43 -8.01 9.22
CA TYR A 411 9.34 -7.89 7.78
C TYR A 411 10.35 -8.81 7.07
N ILE A 412 9.99 -9.36 5.93
CA ILE A 412 10.91 -9.99 4.95
C ILE A 412 10.56 -9.43 3.57
N ASP A 413 11.55 -8.89 2.86
CA ASP A 413 11.39 -8.33 1.50
C ASP A 413 10.21 -7.35 1.34
N GLY A 414 9.98 -6.54 2.37
CA GLY A 414 8.91 -5.54 2.39
C GLY A 414 7.59 -6.02 3.01
N LEU A 415 7.50 -7.28 3.45
CA LEU A 415 6.26 -7.87 3.98
C LEU A 415 6.23 -8.32 5.40
N LYS A 416 5.04 -8.21 6.00
CA LYS A 416 4.74 -8.84 7.26
C LYS A 416 4.92 -10.35 7.15
N GLU A 417 5.81 -10.86 7.98
CA GLU A 417 6.11 -12.27 8.09
C GLU A 417 6.15 -12.68 9.56
N GLY A 418 5.76 -13.92 9.85
CA GLY A 418 5.83 -14.48 11.17
C GLY A 418 4.86 -13.84 12.18
N LYS A 419 5.27 -13.81 13.45
CA LYS A 419 4.40 -13.40 14.56
C LYS A 419 4.26 -11.89 14.59
N TRP A 420 3.02 -11.43 14.64
CA TRP A 420 2.66 -10.03 14.81
C TRP A 420 1.80 -9.81 16.05
N ILE A 421 2.01 -8.69 16.71
CA ILE A 421 1.29 -8.26 17.91
C ILE A 421 0.72 -6.87 17.65
N TYR A 422 -0.56 -6.66 17.95
CA TYR A 422 -1.26 -5.39 17.84
C TYR A 422 -1.91 -5.06 19.18
N ILE A 423 -1.71 -3.84 19.67
CA ILE A 423 -2.31 -3.35 20.91
C ILE A 423 -3.20 -2.15 20.58
N ASN A 424 -4.48 -2.29 20.88
CA ASN A 424 -5.48 -1.24 20.72
C ASN A 424 -6.28 -1.08 22.02
N GLY A 425 -5.94 -0.06 22.81
CA GLY A 425 -6.53 0.17 24.12
C GLY A 425 -6.32 -1.03 25.07
N ASN A 426 -7.42 -1.64 25.52
CA ASN A 426 -7.40 -2.83 26.39
C ASN A 426 -7.28 -4.15 25.61
N PHE A 427 -7.06 -4.13 24.29
CA PHE A 427 -6.96 -5.35 23.49
C PHE A 427 -5.53 -5.60 23.00
N GLU A 428 -5.06 -6.83 23.12
CA GLU A 428 -3.83 -7.34 22.51
C GLU A 428 -4.18 -8.46 21.55
N SER A 429 -3.88 -8.31 20.26
CA SER A 429 -4.09 -9.32 19.23
C SER A 429 -2.75 -9.88 18.76
N VAL A 430 -2.65 -11.19 18.66
CA VAL A 430 -1.45 -11.92 18.28
C VAL A 430 -1.81 -12.95 17.22
N GLY A 431 -1.04 -12.99 16.15
CA GLY A 431 -1.21 -14.00 15.11
C GLY A 431 -0.02 -14.04 14.16
N LYS A 432 -0.16 -14.83 13.11
CA LYS A 432 0.88 -15.02 12.10
C LYS A 432 0.49 -14.34 10.80
N TYR A 433 1.46 -13.70 10.16
CA TYR A 433 1.40 -13.35 8.74
C TYR A 433 2.30 -14.27 7.94
N VAL A 434 1.85 -14.60 6.72
CA VAL A 434 2.64 -15.19 5.65
C VAL A 434 2.38 -14.36 4.42
N ASP A 435 3.44 -13.78 3.86
CA ASP A 435 3.34 -12.88 2.72
C ASP A 435 2.23 -11.80 2.86
N ASP A 436 2.26 -11.01 3.93
CA ASP A 436 1.28 -9.94 4.22
C ASP A 436 -0.17 -10.43 4.48
N MET A 437 -0.41 -11.73 4.39
CA MET A 437 -1.72 -12.34 4.60
C MET A 437 -1.78 -12.99 5.99
N LYS A 438 -2.86 -12.71 6.74
CA LYS A 438 -3.14 -13.43 7.99
C LYS A 438 -3.21 -14.92 7.72
N ASP A 439 -2.51 -15.68 8.54
CA ASP A 439 -2.41 -17.13 8.41
C ASP A 439 -2.59 -17.80 9.77
N SER A 440 -3.19 -18.98 9.75
CA SER A 440 -3.42 -19.83 10.91
C SER A 440 -4.25 -19.13 12.02
N ILE A 441 -4.13 -19.62 13.25
CA ILE A 441 -4.88 -19.13 14.40
C ILE A 441 -4.41 -17.73 14.84
N TRP A 442 -5.35 -16.80 14.86
CA TRP A 442 -5.25 -15.50 15.51
C TRP A 442 -5.97 -15.52 16.85
N LYS A 443 -5.36 -14.86 17.84
CA LYS A 443 -5.93 -14.72 19.19
C LYS A 443 -5.91 -13.26 19.60
N ALA A 444 -6.97 -12.80 20.26
CA ALA A 444 -6.93 -11.52 20.96
C ALA A 444 -7.26 -11.72 22.44
N TYR A 445 -6.73 -10.85 23.29
CA TYR A 445 -6.83 -10.89 24.74
C TYR A 445 -7.24 -9.53 25.29
N TYR A 446 -8.01 -9.55 26.37
CA TYR A 446 -8.18 -8.40 27.26
C TYR A 446 -6.89 -8.20 28.06
N ARG A 447 -6.30 -7.00 28.02
CA ARG A 447 -4.97 -6.75 28.61
C ARG A 447 -4.98 -6.71 30.13
N ASP A 448 -6.02 -6.12 30.69
CA ASP A 448 -6.28 -6.04 32.14
C ASP A 448 -6.45 -7.40 32.80
N THR A 449 -7.16 -8.33 32.17
CA THR A 449 -7.49 -9.65 32.75
C THR A 449 -6.70 -10.81 32.15
N ARG A 450 -6.00 -10.59 31.03
CA ARG A 450 -5.35 -11.62 30.18
C ARG A 450 -6.30 -12.72 29.67
N LYS A 451 -7.62 -12.54 29.82
CA LYS A 451 -8.63 -13.47 29.28
C LYS A 451 -8.72 -13.35 27.77
N LEU A 452 -9.05 -14.47 27.12
CA LEU A 452 -9.26 -14.50 25.68
C LEU A 452 -10.45 -13.61 25.32
N ARG A 453 -10.26 -12.73 24.35
CA ARG A 453 -11.28 -11.88 23.71
C ARG A 453 -11.76 -12.50 22.40
N PHE A 454 -10.86 -13.15 21.67
CA PHE A 454 -11.11 -13.69 20.34
C PHE A 454 -10.17 -14.84 20.02
N VAL A 455 -10.66 -15.83 19.27
CA VAL A 455 -9.86 -16.81 18.55
C VAL A 455 -10.51 -17.10 17.20
N GLY A 456 -9.73 -17.18 16.13
CA GLY A 456 -10.21 -17.52 14.80
C GLY A 456 -9.08 -17.97 13.90
N ASP A 457 -9.39 -18.81 12.91
CA ASP A 457 -8.42 -19.29 11.92
C ASP A 457 -8.46 -18.42 10.66
N TYR A 458 -7.32 -18.26 10.01
CA TYR A 458 -7.18 -17.48 8.79
C TYR A 458 -6.41 -18.27 7.75
N ASN A 459 -6.90 -18.25 6.52
CA ASN A 459 -6.23 -18.89 5.39
C ASN A 459 -6.06 -17.87 4.27
N GLN A 460 -4.80 -17.58 3.91
CA GLN A 460 -4.44 -16.58 2.90
C GLN A 460 -5.14 -15.23 3.11
N GLY A 461 -5.15 -14.76 4.36
CA GLY A 461 -5.69 -13.45 4.74
C GLY A 461 -7.19 -13.43 4.97
N ARG A 462 -7.90 -14.53 4.72
CA ARG A 462 -9.36 -14.62 4.87
C ARG A 462 -9.73 -15.41 6.12
N PRO A 463 -10.75 -14.97 6.89
CA PRO A 463 -11.34 -15.78 7.95
C PRO A 463 -11.70 -17.17 7.43
N ASP A 464 -11.24 -18.23 8.08
CA ASP A 464 -11.59 -19.61 7.75
C ASP A 464 -11.89 -20.38 9.03
N GLY A 465 -12.75 -21.38 8.97
CA GLY A 465 -13.10 -22.19 10.14
C GLY A 465 -13.74 -21.40 11.29
N LYS A 466 -13.66 -21.99 12.49
CA LYS A 466 -14.42 -21.52 13.65
C LYS A 466 -13.82 -20.24 14.23
N HIS A 467 -14.67 -19.25 14.45
CA HIS A 467 -14.35 -18.01 15.14
C HIS A 467 -15.19 -17.88 16.41
N ILE A 468 -14.54 -17.47 17.51
CA ILE A 468 -15.17 -17.35 18.82
C ILE A 468 -14.72 -16.04 19.45
N TRP A 469 -15.69 -15.28 19.93
CA TRP A 469 -15.53 -14.06 20.69
C TRP A 469 -16.03 -14.27 22.11
N TYR A 470 -15.40 -13.60 23.06
CA TYR A 470 -15.70 -13.71 24.48
C TYR A 470 -15.87 -12.33 25.10
N TYR A 471 -16.75 -12.24 26.09
CA TYR A 471 -16.89 -11.10 26.99
C TYR A 471 -15.70 -11.00 27.97
N PRO A 472 -15.50 -9.86 28.66
CA PRO A 472 -14.46 -9.72 29.70
C PRO A 472 -14.63 -10.72 30.85
N THR A 473 -15.85 -11.21 31.07
CA THR A 473 -16.17 -12.27 32.04
C THR A 473 -15.48 -13.59 31.69
N GLY A 474 -15.15 -13.81 30.41
CA GLY A 474 -14.64 -15.07 29.85
C GLY A 474 -15.74 -15.96 29.25
N ARG A 475 -17.01 -15.54 29.34
CA ARG A 475 -18.12 -16.21 28.67
C ARG A 475 -18.10 -15.90 27.18
N LYS A 476 -18.62 -16.81 26.36
CA LYS A 476 -18.77 -16.56 24.92
C LYS A 476 -19.69 -15.35 24.73
N GLU A 477 -19.34 -14.53 23.76
CA GLU A 477 -20.14 -13.42 23.25
C GLU A 477 -20.78 -13.83 21.92
N LEU A 478 -19.98 -14.45 21.05
CA LEU A 478 -20.38 -14.90 19.73
C LEU A 478 -19.53 -16.09 19.31
N GLU A 479 -20.12 -17.06 18.64
CA GLU A 479 -19.36 -18.04 17.86
C GLU A 479 -20.02 -18.29 16.50
N GLY A 480 -19.18 -18.56 15.51
CA GLY A 480 -19.62 -18.88 14.16
C GLY A 480 -18.51 -19.53 13.36
N GLN A 481 -18.83 -19.92 12.14
CA GLN A 481 -17.86 -20.51 11.23
C GLN A 481 -17.77 -19.64 9.98
N TYR A 482 -16.54 -19.46 9.51
CA TYR A 482 -16.28 -18.93 8.19
C TYR A 482 -15.87 -20.06 7.25
N SER A 483 -16.17 -19.88 5.97
CA SER A 483 -15.48 -20.55 4.89
C SER A 483 -14.92 -19.49 3.95
N MET A 484 -13.59 -19.39 3.85
CA MET A 484 -12.91 -18.49 2.91
C MET A 484 -13.36 -17.01 2.96
N GLY A 485 -13.67 -16.52 4.15
CA GLY A 485 -14.04 -15.14 4.45
C GLY A 485 -15.54 -14.88 4.55
N LEU A 486 -16.39 -15.86 4.20
CA LEU A 486 -17.85 -15.75 4.24
C LEU A 486 -18.41 -16.48 5.46
N ARG A 487 -19.39 -15.89 6.14
CA ARG A 487 -20.08 -16.52 7.27
C ARG A 487 -20.91 -17.70 6.79
N GLU A 488 -20.76 -18.81 7.49
CA GLU A 488 -21.45 -20.08 7.23
C GLU A 488 -22.12 -20.62 8.50
N ASP A 489 -23.16 -21.41 8.29
CA ASP A 489 -23.91 -22.14 9.32
C ASP A 489 -24.44 -21.22 10.45
N LYS A 490 -24.66 -21.77 11.64
CA LYS A 490 -25.25 -21.09 12.80
C LYS A 490 -24.21 -20.22 13.49
N TRP A 491 -24.51 -18.93 13.50
CA TRP A 491 -23.89 -17.91 14.32
C TRP A 491 -24.72 -17.74 15.59
N LYS A 492 -24.10 -18.01 16.73
CA LYS A 492 -24.76 -18.00 18.05
C LYS A 492 -24.25 -16.82 18.85
N TYR A 493 -25.18 -16.02 19.36
CA TYR A 493 -24.93 -14.88 20.22
C TYR A 493 -25.40 -15.21 21.63
N TYR A 494 -24.57 -14.84 22.59
CA TYR A 494 -24.73 -15.24 23.98
C TYR A 494 -24.97 -14.02 24.85
N ASP A 495 -25.73 -14.19 25.92
CA ASP A 495 -25.98 -13.13 26.89
C ASP A 495 -24.77 -12.99 27.82
N LYS A 496 -24.46 -11.75 28.18
CA LYS A 496 -23.28 -11.44 29.00
C LYS A 496 -23.39 -11.94 30.45
N ASP A 497 -24.61 -11.99 31.00
CA ASP A 497 -24.91 -12.14 32.43
C ASP A 497 -25.22 -13.57 32.83
N ASP A 498 -25.74 -14.41 31.92
CA ASP A 498 -26.00 -15.83 32.18
C ASP A 498 -25.38 -16.80 31.14
N GLY A 499 -24.90 -16.29 29.98
CA GLY A 499 -24.30 -17.11 28.93
C GLY A 499 -25.32 -17.94 28.13
N THR A 500 -26.61 -17.65 28.25
CA THR A 500 -27.67 -18.25 27.42
C THR A 500 -27.57 -17.73 25.99
N ILE A 501 -28.00 -18.55 25.03
CA ILE A 501 -28.09 -18.11 23.63
C ILE A 501 -29.37 -17.30 23.49
N TRP A 502 -29.26 -16.00 23.22
CA TRP A 502 -30.43 -15.15 22.97
C TRP A 502 -30.71 -14.97 21.48
N LEU A 503 -29.76 -15.33 20.60
CA LEU A 503 -29.92 -15.23 19.16
C LEU A 503 -29.11 -16.29 18.41
N THR A 504 -29.76 -16.99 17.48
CA THR A 504 -29.08 -17.79 16.45
C THR A 504 -29.48 -17.33 15.04
N ILE A 505 -28.49 -16.85 14.28
CA ILE A 505 -28.64 -16.55 12.85
C ILE A 505 -27.99 -17.66 12.06
N THR A 506 -28.67 -18.20 11.05
CA THR A 506 -28.04 -19.15 10.11
C THR A 506 -27.63 -18.39 8.86
N TYR A 507 -26.36 -18.49 8.49
CA TYR A 507 -25.80 -17.88 7.29
C TYR A 507 -25.50 -18.94 6.23
N ARG A 508 -25.52 -18.51 4.96
CA ARG A 508 -24.95 -19.22 3.83
C ARG A 508 -24.31 -18.21 2.89
N ASP A 509 -23.00 -18.28 2.72
CA ASP A 509 -22.18 -17.33 1.96
C ASP A 509 -22.49 -15.86 2.32
N ASP A 510 -22.42 -15.55 3.63
CA ASP A 510 -22.72 -14.23 4.21
C ASP A 510 -24.18 -13.74 4.14
N GLU A 511 -25.08 -14.48 3.48
CA GLU A 511 -26.51 -14.17 3.44
C GLU A 511 -27.23 -14.78 4.67
N GLU A 512 -28.03 -13.96 5.35
CA GLU A 512 -28.89 -14.40 6.46
C GLU A 512 -30.07 -15.20 5.91
N ILE A 513 -30.13 -16.50 6.20
CA ILE A 513 -31.21 -17.37 5.70
C ILE A 513 -32.25 -17.73 6.76
N ARG A 514 -31.93 -17.54 8.05
CA ARG A 514 -32.85 -17.86 9.16
C ARG A 514 -32.49 -17.09 10.43
N TYR A 515 -33.51 -16.56 11.11
CA TYR A 515 -33.42 -15.95 12.43
C TYR A 515 -34.34 -16.71 13.40
N ASP A 516 -33.79 -17.28 14.49
CA ASP A 516 -34.56 -17.92 15.58
C ASP A 516 -35.76 -18.79 15.14
N ARG A 517 -35.49 -19.70 14.19
CA ARG A 517 -36.45 -20.66 13.58
C ARG A 517 -37.48 -20.06 12.61
N THR A 518 -37.48 -18.76 12.38
CA THR A 518 -38.25 -18.09 11.32
C THR A 518 -37.38 -17.94 10.07
N LYS A 519 -37.86 -18.46 8.94
CA LYS A 519 -37.19 -18.35 7.64
C LYS A 519 -37.43 -16.95 7.07
N LEU A 520 -36.38 -16.28 6.59
CA LEU A 520 -36.52 -15.03 5.84
C LEU A 520 -36.82 -15.41 4.38
N GLU A 521 -37.92 -14.91 3.83
CA GLU A 521 -38.17 -15.01 2.38
C GLU A 521 -37.22 -14.01 1.68
N PRO A 522 -36.61 -14.40 0.54
CA PRO A 522 -35.60 -13.61 -0.16
C PRO A 522 -36.08 -12.25 -0.66
#